data_AF-A0A920QBF3-F1
#
_entry.id   AF-A0A920QBF3-F1
#
_cell.length_a   1.000
_cell.length_b   1.000
_cell.length_c   1.000
_cell.angle_alpha   90.00
_cell.angle_beta   90.00
_cell.angle_gamma   90.00
#
_symmetry.space_group_name_H-M   'P 1'
#
loop_
_entity.id
_entity.type
_entity.pdbx_description
1 polymer ?
#
loop_
_entity_poly.entity_id
_entity_poly.type
_entity_poly.pdbx_seq_one_letter_code
_entity_poly.pdbx_strand_id
1 'polypeptide(L)'
;MEWAGTQLNELPVLLKHSQLLISSETSAVHIASAVNTPVICILGGAYYGRFLPYPELPEKKIILETVSYLMPCYGCNGNVFTH
;
A
#
# COMPACT_ATOMS: atom_id res chain seq x y z
N MET A 1 -12.71 -14.64 24.62
CA MET A 1 -13.20 -13.81 23.51
C MET A 1 -11.97 -13.07 22.99
N GLU A 2 -11.21 -13.75 22.15
CA GLU A 2 -9.84 -13.39 21.79
C GLU A 2 -9.86 -12.77 20.38
N TRP A 3 -9.74 -11.44 20.34
CA TRP A 3 -9.30 -10.61 19.21
C TRP A 3 -9.70 -11.12 17.80
N ALA A 4 -10.86 -10.68 17.30
CA ALA A 4 -11.32 -11.01 15.95
C ALA A 4 -10.32 -10.54 14.87
N GLY A 5 -9.45 -11.45 14.42
CA GLY A 5 -8.55 -11.29 13.28
C GLY A 5 -8.96 -12.21 12.13
N THR A 6 -8.87 -11.70 10.90
CA THR A 6 -9.03 -12.52 9.69
C THR A 6 -7.80 -13.40 9.48
N GLN A 7 -7.98 -14.66 9.10
CA GLN A 7 -6.84 -15.51 8.76
C GLN A 7 -6.17 -15.03 7.47
N LEU A 8 -4.86 -15.23 7.33
CA LEU A 8 -4.12 -14.72 6.17
C LEU A 8 -4.64 -15.26 4.83
N ASN A 9 -5.15 -16.49 4.81
CA ASN A 9 -5.77 -17.10 3.61
C ASN A 9 -7.17 -16.54 3.30
N GLU A 10 -7.87 -15.98 4.27
CA GLU A 10 -9.19 -15.37 4.11
C GLU A 10 -9.08 -13.92 3.59
N LEU A 11 -8.01 -13.21 3.95
CA LEU A 11 -7.82 -11.81 3.59
C LEU A 11 -7.89 -11.53 2.07
N PRO A 12 -7.22 -12.30 1.17
CA PRO A 12 -7.36 -12.12 -0.27
C PRO A 12 -8.80 -12.27 -0.76
N VAL A 13 -9.57 -13.16 -0.15
CA VAL A 13 -10.98 -13.39 -0.50
C VAL A 13 -11.82 -12.17 -0.11
N LEU A 14 -11.62 -11.62 1.08
CA LEU A 14 -12.31 -10.41 1.52
C LEU A 14 -11.96 -9.20 0.65
N LEU A 15 -10.66 -8.99 0.38
CA LEU A 15 -10.20 -7.89 -0.45
C LEU A 15 -10.74 -7.99 -1.87
N LYS A 16 -10.75 -9.19 -2.48
CA LYS A 16 -11.29 -9.39 -3.83
C LYS A 16 -12.75 -8.95 -3.99
N HIS A 17 -13.54 -9.03 -2.91
CA HIS A 17 -14.94 -8.62 -2.91
C HIS A 17 -15.17 -7.20 -2.38
N SER A 18 -14.12 -6.51 -1.91
CA SER A 18 -14.23 -5.11 -1.53
C SER A 18 -14.21 -4.20 -2.76
N GLN A 19 -14.86 -3.05 -2.64
CA GLN A 19 -14.90 -2.07 -3.74
C GLN A 19 -13.63 -1.22 -3.78
N LEU A 20 -12.96 -1.05 -2.65
CA LEU A 20 -11.80 -0.20 -2.47
C LEU A 20 -11.06 -0.60 -1.18
N LEU A 21 -9.73 -0.56 -1.21
CA LEU A 21 -8.88 -0.56 -0.03
C LEU A 21 -8.23 0.82 0.13
N ILE A 22 -8.35 1.41 1.32
CA ILE A 22 -7.57 2.59 1.72
C ILE A 22 -6.70 2.17 2.91
N SER A 23 -5.38 2.24 2.76
CA SER A 23 -4.44 1.78 3.78
C SER A 23 -3.09 2.45 3.65
N SER A 24 -2.31 2.50 4.73
CA SER A 24 -0.87 2.70 4.64
C SER A 24 -0.20 1.55 3.90
N GLU A 25 1.03 1.76 3.42
CA GLU A 25 1.84 0.71 2.80
C GLU A 25 2.03 -0.48 3.77
N THR A 26 1.35 -1.59 3.47
CA THR A 26 1.41 -2.85 4.21
C THR A 26 1.18 -4.01 3.23
N SER A 27 1.29 -5.26 3.70
CA SER A 27 0.99 -6.43 2.87
C SER A 27 -0.42 -6.41 2.25
N ALA A 28 -1.41 -5.83 2.93
CA ALA A 28 -2.79 -5.74 2.43
C ALA A 28 -2.89 -4.94 1.12
N VAL A 29 -2.08 -3.87 0.96
CA VAL A 29 -2.02 -3.06 -0.26
C VAL A 29 -1.58 -3.90 -1.46
N HIS A 30 -0.54 -4.72 -1.27
CA HIS A 30 0.00 -5.59 -2.31
C HIS A 30 -0.95 -6.76 -2.62
N ILE A 31 -1.57 -7.36 -1.60
CA ILE A 31 -2.57 -8.42 -1.78
C ILE A 31 -3.77 -7.88 -2.56
N ALA A 32 -4.32 -6.73 -2.17
CA ALA A 32 -5.45 -6.09 -2.84
C ALA A 32 -5.12 -5.79 -4.31
N SER A 33 -3.94 -5.23 -4.59
CA SER A 33 -3.47 -5.02 -5.96
C SER A 33 -3.37 -6.33 -6.75
N ALA A 34 -2.89 -7.41 -6.14
CA ALA A 34 -2.76 -8.72 -6.79
C ALA A 34 -4.13 -9.37 -7.12
N VAL A 35 -5.15 -9.15 -6.28
CA VAL A 35 -6.51 -9.64 -6.53
C VAL A 35 -7.38 -8.65 -7.34
N ASN A 36 -6.77 -7.60 -7.90
CA ASN A 36 -7.39 -6.54 -8.72
C ASN A 36 -8.45 -5.70 -7.99
N THR A 37 -8.30 -5.55 -6.68
CA THR A 37 -9.09 -4.60 -5.90
C THR A 37 -8.47 -3.21 -6.03
N PRO A 38 -9.26 -2.16 -6.31
CA PRO A 38 -8.76 -0.79 -6.30
C PRO A 38 -8.12 -0.41 -4.96
N VAL A 39 -6.97 0.25 -4.98
CA VAL A 39 -6.26 0.67 -3.77
C VAL A 39 -5.90 2.15 -3.81
N ILE A 40 -6.13 2.84 -2.69
CA ILE A 40 -5.49 4.11 -2.37
C ILE A 40 -4.51 3.86 -1.22
N CYS A 41 -3.22 3.93 -1.52
CA CYS A 41 -2.15 3.73 -0.55
C CYS A 41 -1.67 5.08 0.00
N ILE A 42 -1.79 5.29 1.32
CA ILE A 42 -1.19 6.43 1.99
C ILE A 42 0.31 6.12 2.16
N LEU A 43 1.14 6.71 1.31
CA LEU A 43 2.55 6.37 1.21
C LEU A 43 3.43 7.41 1.92
N GLY A 44 4.17 6.95 2.92
CA GLY A 44 5.15 7.75 3.64
C GLY A 44 6.45 7.96 2.87
N GLY A 45 7.18 9.04 3.21
CA GLY A 45 8.41 9.41 2.52
C GLY A 45 9.67 8.64 2.93
N ALA A 46 9.67 7.96 4.09
CA ALA A 46 10.89 7.39 4.68
C ALA A 46 11.63 6.41 3.75
N TYR A 47 10.89 5.56 3.04
CA TYR A 47 11.41 4.56 2.10
C TYR A 47 10.74 4.68 0.72
N TYR A 48 10.39 5.91 0.32
CA TYR A 48 9.70 6.17 -0.93
C TYR A 48 10.47 5.58 -2.13
N GLY A 49 9.77 4.91 -3.04
CA GLY A 49 10.35 4.26 -4.21
C GLY A 49 10.97 2.88 -3.95
N ARG A 50 11.06 2.42 -2.69
CA ARG A 50 11.58 1.08 -2.39
C ARG A 50 10.62 -0.03 -2.82
N PHE A 51 9.32 0.18 -2.59
CA PHE A 51 8.26 -0.79 -2.91
C PHE A 51 7.11 -0.14 -3.68
N LEU A 52 6.77 1.09 -3.33
CA LEU A 52 5.77 1.91 -4.02
C LEU A 52 6.36 3.30 -4.35
N PRO A 53 5.90 3.95 -5.43
CA PRO A 53 4.91 3.47 -6.40
C PRO A 53 5.44 2.30 -7.25
N TYR A 54 4.53 1.45 -7.74
CA TYR A 54 4.91 0.41 -8.69
C TYR A 54 5.33 1.03 -10.03
N PRO A 55 6.28 0.42 -10.76
CA PRO A 55 6.61 0.87 -12.10
C PRO A 55 5.43 0.68 -13.05
N GLU A 56 5.34 1.52 -14.07
CA GLU A 56 4.36 1.35 -15.14
C GLU A 56 4.65 0.06 -15.91
N LEU A 57 3.62 -0.78 -16.04
CA LEU A 57 3.67 -2.02 -16.81
C LEU A 57 2.75 -1.86 -18.03
N PRO A 58 3.27 -1.76 -19.27
CA PRO A 58 2.48 -1.44 -20.46
C PRO A 58 1.26 -2.36 -20.68
N GLU A 59 1.39 -3.63 -20.31
CA GLU A 59 0.37 -4.67 -20.54
C GLU A 59 -0.51 -4.92 -19.31
N LYS A 60 -0.25 -4.26 -18.17
CA LYS A 60 -0.96 -4.54 -16.92
C LYS A 60 -1.40 -3.23 -16.27
N LYS A 61 -2.72 -2.99 -16.31
CA LYS A 61 -3.34 -1.93 -15.53
C LYS A 61 -3.33 -2.30 -14.05
N ILE A 62 -2.43 -1.67 -13.30
CA ILE A 62 -2.40 -1.74 -11.85
C ILE A 62 -3.41 -0.70 -11.32
N ILE A 63 -4.35 -1.11 -10.48
CA ILE A 63 -5.35 -0.22 -9.86
C ILE A 63 -4.91 0.12 -8.42
N LEU A 64 -3.72 0.72 -8.30
CA LEU A 64 -3.14 1.15 -7.03
C LEU A 64 -2.61 2.56 -7.23
N GLU A 65 -3.21 3.51 -6.52
CA GLU A 65 -2.78 4.90 -6.48
C GLU A 65 -2.09 5.18 -5.16
N THR A 66 -0.94 5.86 -5.20
CA THR A 66 -0.23 6.31 -3.99
C THR A 66 -0.53 7.78 -3.72
N VAL A 67 -0.96 8.09 -2.50
CA VAL A 67 -1.15 9.45 -2.03
C VAL A 67 -0.08 9.76 -0.99
N SER A 68 0.66 10.83 -1.24
CA SER A 68 1.83 11.23 -0.47
C SER A 68 1.86 12.74 -0.26
N TYR A 69 2.29 13.17 0.92
CA TYR A 69 2.52 14.59 1.22
C TYR A 69 4.02 14.88 1.24
N LEU A 70 4.50 15.77 0.36
CA LEU A 70 5.93 16.08 0.25
C LEU A 70 6.46 16.67 1.56
N MET A 71 7.53 16.07 2.07
CA MET A 71 8.25 16.54 3.25
C MET A 71 9.75 16.66 2.94
N PRO A 72 10.50 17.54 3.62
CA PRO A 72 11.95 17.65 3.43
C PRO A 72 12.73 16.35 3.66
N CYS A 73 12.19 15.43 4.46
CA CYS A 73 12.83 14.17 4.82
C CYS A 73 12.43 12.97 3.93
N TYR A 74 12.00 13.18 2.69
CA TYR A 74 11.77 12.06 1.77
C TYR A 74 13.08 11.30 1.52
N GLY A 75 13.01 9.97 1.55
CA GLY A 75 14.17 9.09 1.43
C GLY A 75 15.09 9.08 2.65
N CYS A 76 14.65 9.59 3.81
CA CYS A 76 15.51 9.66 5.00
C CYS A 76 15.78 8.30 5.68
N ASN A 77 15.16 7.20 5.20
CA ASN A 77 15.24 5.89 5.83
C ASN A 77 14.79 5.90 7.30
N GLY A 78 13.79 6.73 7.62
CA GLY A 78 13.28 6.91 8.99
C GLY A 78 14.16 7.79 9.88
N ASN A 79 15.27 8.32 9.38
CA ASN A 79 16.07 9.29 10.10
C ASN A 79 15.39 10.66 10.08
N VAL A 80 14.76 11.02 11.19
CA VAL A 80 14.21 12.36 11.45
C VAL A 80 15.31 13.31 11.93
N PHE A 81 16.42 13.41 11.20
CA PHE A 81 17.32 14.54 11.38
C PHE A 81 16.75 15.70 10.57
N THR A 82 16.03 16.55 11.29
CA THR A 82 15.67 17.90 10.88
C THR A 82 16.97 18.63 10.49
N HIS A 83 17.04 19.07 9.23
CA HIS A 83 17.82 20.27 8.94
C HIS A 83 17.24 21.45 9.72
#